data_AF-A0A357D2L6-F1
#
_entry.id   AF-A0A357D2L6-F1
#
_cell.length_a   1.000
_cell.length_b   1.000
_cell.length_c   1.000
_cell.angle_alpha   90.00
_cell.angle_beta   90.00
_cell.angle_gamma   90.00
#
_symmetry.space_group_name_H-M   'P 1'
#
loop_
_entity.id
_entity.type
_entity.pdbx_description
1 polymer ?
#
loop_
_entity_poly.entity_id
_entity_poly.type
_entity_poly.pdbx_seq_one_letter_code
_entity_poly.pdbx_strand_id
1 'polypeptide(L)'
;MLLIPVIGVSLGVAVGLLLPWEIPISYKSYTALAILATIDAIFGGMRAELEGDFIFSKFIVSFFANAIMAVALAYFGNALGIDIYLGAVVAFSIRLFNNLSLIREFLIIRYRNR
;
A
#
# COMPACT_ATOMS: atom_id res chain seq x y z
N MET A 1 -4.58 11.70 19.21
CA MET A 1 -3.66 10.82 18.45
C MET A 1 -4.14 10.56 17.02
N LEU A 2 -5.44 10.34 16.76
CA LEU A 2 -5.98 10.15 15.39
C LEU A 2 -6.01 11.41 14.50
N LEU A 3 -5.87 12.61 15.08
CA LEU A 3 -5.93 13.87 14.34
C LEU A 3 -4.83 13.99 13.27
N ILE A 4 -3.61 13.53 13.58
CA ILE A 4 -2.46 13.65 12.68
C ILE A 4 -2.64 12.77 11.41
N PRO A 5 -2.99 11.46 11.52
CA PRO A 5 -3.33 10.66 10.34
C PRO A 5 -4.50 11.23 9.54
N VAL A 6 -5.55 11.71 10.19
CA VAL A 6 -6.73 12.27 9.51
C VAL A 6 -6.33 13.52 8.71
N ILE A 7 -5.58 14.45 9.31
CA ILE A 7 -5.09 15.64 8.61
C ILE A 7 -4.20 15.25 7.43
N GLY A 8 -3.29 14.28 7.61
CA GLY A 8 -2.40 13.80 6.54
C GLY A 8 -3.17 13.23 5.35
N VAL A 9 -4.16 12.38 5.61
CA VAL A 9 -5.04 11.82 4.56
C VAL A 9 -5.86 12.91 3.89
N SER A 10 -6.49 13.79 4.67
CA SER A 10 -7.27 14.91 4.12
C SER A 10 -6.43 15.82 3.23
N LEU A 11 -5.20 16.15 3.65
CA LEU A 11 -4.26 16.94 2.84
C LEU A 11 -3.87 16.20 1.56
N GLY A 12 -3.54 14.92 1.64
CA GLY A 12 -3.20 14.11 0.46
C GLY A 12 -4.34 14.04 -0.56
N VAL A 13 -5.57 13.81 -0.10
CA VAL A 13 -6.78 13.80 -0.94
C VAL A 13 -7.01 15.18 -1.55
N ALA A 14 -6.92 16.26 -0.76
CA ALA A 14 -7.09 17.61 -1.25
C ALA A 14 -6.06 17.96 -2.33
N VAL A 15 -4.79 17.63 -2.11
CA VAL A 15 -3.72 17.82 -3.11
C VAL A 15 -4.02 17.03 -4.38
N GLY A 16 -4.44 15.77 -4.27
CA GLY A 16 -4.77 14.94 -5.43
C GLY A 16 -5.97 15.44 -6.24
N LEU A 17 -7.00 15.98 -5.59
CA LEU A 17 -8.19 16.53 -6.26
C LEU A 17 -7.97 17.91 -6.86
N LEU A 18 -7.11 18.73 -6.23
CA LEU A 18 -6.83 20.09 -6.69
C LEU A 18 -5.72 20.16 -7.73
N LEU A 19 -4.89 19.11 -7.87
CA LEU A 19 -3.91 19.04 -8.95
C LEU A 19 -4.63 18.78 -10.29
N PRO A 20 -4.53 19.69 -11.28
CA PRO A 20 -5.09 19.48 -12.62
C PRO A 20 -4.21 18.53 -13.48
N TRP A 21 -3.32 17.76 -12.83
CA TRP A 21 -2.34 16.93 -13.52
C TRP A 21 -2.91 15.54 -13.78
N GLU A 22 -3.25 15.26 -15.02
CA GLU A 22 -3.62 13.91 -15.44
C GLU A 22 -2.37 13.03 -15.57
N ILE A 23 -2.45 11.80 -15.05
CA ILE A 23 -1.40 10.82 -15.22
C ILE A 23 -1.40 10.35 -16.69
N PRO A 24 -0.29 10.56 -17.45
CA PRO A 24 -0.20 10.11 -18.82
C PRO A 24 -0.46 8.60 -18.95
N ILE A 25 -1.04 8.17 -20.06
CA ILE A 25 -1.45 6.77 -20.29
C ILE A 25 -0.28 5.80 -20.05
N SER A 26 0.92 6.16 -20.50
CA SER A 26 2.15 5.37 -20.34
C SER A 26 2.54 5.10 -18.88
N TYR A 27 2.11 5.93 -17.93
CA TYR A 27 2.45 5.81 -16.50
C TYR A 27 1.32 5.21 -15.65
N LYS A 28 0.18 4.87 -16.24
CA LYS A 28 -0.99 4.36 -15.49
C LYS A 28 -0.67 3.06 -14.74
N SER A 29 -0.04 2.08 -15.40
CA SER A 29 0.30 0.78 -14.79
C SER A 29 1.32 0.93 -13.65
N TYR A 30 2.35 1.75 -13.86
CA TYR A 30 3.38 2.08 -12.87
C TYR A 30 2.78 2.71 -11.62
N THR A 31 1.91 3.71 -11.82
CA THR A 31 1.28 4.44 -10.72
C THR A 31 0.29 3.55 -9.96
N ALA A 32 -0.50 2.74 -10.66
CA ALA A 32 -1.41 1.78 -10.05
C ALA A 32 -0.66 0.77 -9.17
N LEU A 33 0.47 0.24 -9.63
CA LEU A 33 1.30 -0.68 -8.86
C LEU A 33 1.95 0.00 -7.65
N ALA A 34 2.42 1.24 -7.79
CA ALA A 34 2.94 2.02 -6.67
C ALA A 34 1.88 2.21 -5.58
N ILE A 35 0.66 2.63 -5.97
CA ILE A 35 -0.46 2.82 -5.06
C ILE A 35 -0.79 1.49 -4.36
N LEU A 36 -0.94 0.40 -5.11
CA LEU A 36 -1.26 -0.90 -4.55
C LEU A 36 -0.20 -1.38 -3.54
N ALA A 37 1.09 -1.16 -3.85
CA ALA A 37 2.19 -1.45 -2.94
C ALA A 37 2.18 -0.62 -1.66
N THR A 38 1.85 0.68 -1.77
CA THR A 38 1.72 1.54 -0.58
C THR A 38 0.52 1.16 0.28
N ILE A 39 -0.59 0.74 -0.33
CA ILE A 39 -1.76 0.23 0.39
C ILE A 39 -1.37 -1.06 1.14
N ASP A 40 -0.70 -2.01 0.49
CA ASP A 40 -0.19 -3.23 1.14
C ASP A 40 0.68 -2.89 2.38
N ALA A 41 1.56 -1.88 2.27
CA ALA A 41 2.38 -1.42 3.40
C ALA A 41 1.54 -0.79 4.53
N ILE A 42 0.48 -0.01 4.22
CA ILE A 42 -0.45 0.54 5.22
C ILE A 42 -1.14 -0.59 5.98
N PHE A 43 -1.68 -1.58 5.29
CA PHE A 43 -2.33 -2.72 5.93
C PHE A 43 -1.34 -3.56 6.74
N GLY A 44 -0.11 -3.75 6.24
CA GLY A 44 0.97 -4.38 7.00
C GLY A 44 1.33 -3.62 8.29
N GLY A 45 1.34 -2.29 8.24
CA GLY A 45 1.55 -1.43 9.40
C GLY A 45 0.41 -1.52 10.42
N MET A 46 -0.85 -1.50 9.94
CA MET A 46 -2.03 -1.69 10.78
C MET A 46 -2.02 -3.05 11.49
N ARG A 47 -1.62 -4.11 10.78
CA ARG A 47 -1.45 -5.44 11.37
C ARG A 47 -0.38 -5.42 12.46
N ALA A 48 0.80 -4.87 12.18
CA ALA A 48 1.89 -4.80 13.13
C ALA A 48 1.52 -4.01 14.41
N GLU A 49 0.70 -2.97 14.29
CA GLU A 49 0.17 -2.23 15.44
C GLU A 49 -0.75 -3.10 16.32
N LEU A 50 -1.61 -3.91 15.69
CA LEU A 50 -2.48 -4.84 16.42
C LEU A 50 -1.68 -5.98 17.09
N GLU A 51 -0.59 -6.41 16.46
CA GLU A 51 0.35 -7.42 16.96
C GLU A 51 1.25 -6.87 18.09
N GLY A 52 1.37 -5.55 18.24
CA GLY A 52 2.28 -4.90 19.20
C GLY A 52 3.73 -4.79 18.70
N ASP A 53 3.98 -5.11 17.43
CA ASP A 53 5.29 -5.14 16.77
C ASP A 53 5.52 -3.95 15.82
N PHE A 54 4.74 -2.87 15.97
CA PHE A 54 4.85 -1.70 15.10
C PHE A 54 6.12 -0.90 15.38
N ILE A 55 6.94 -0.75 14.33
CA ILE A 55 8.13 0.10 14.33
C ILE A 55 7.97 1.13 13.21
N PHE A 56 7.88 2.41 13.58
CA PHE A 56 7.61 3.50 12.62
C PHE A 56 8.66 3.58 11.49
N SER A 57 9.95 3.45 11.82
CA SER A 57 11.02 3.48 10.82
C SER A 57 10.89 2.32 9.81
N LYS A 58 10.55 1.11 10.28
CA LYS A 58 10.30 -0.06 9.43
C LYS A 58 9.09 0.16 8.52
N PHE A 59 8.02 0.76 9.04
CA PHE A 59 6.85 1.12 8.25
C PHE A 59 7.21 2.10 7.12
N ILE A 60 7.90 3.20 7.44
CA ILE A 60 8.30 4.21 6.46
C ILE A 60 9.21 3.61 5.38
N VAL A 61 10.22 2.83 5.78
CA VAL A 61 11.10 2.15 4.82
C VAL A 61 10.29 1.19 3.93
N SER A 62 9.42 0.37 4.51
CA SER A 62 8.55 -0.55 3.75
C SER A 62 7.63 0.18 2.77
N PHE A 63 7.02 1.29 3.19
CA PHE A 63 6.11 2.08 2.38
C PHE A 63 6.78 2.58 1.10
N PHE A 64 7.95 3.23 1.22
CA PHE A 64 8.66 3.77 0.07
C PHE A 64 9.40 2.68 -0.72
N ALA A 65 10.06 1.73 -0.05
CA ALA A 65 10.80 0.66 -0.73
C ALA A 65 9.87 -0.21 -1.58
N ASN A 66 8.68 -0.58 -1.07
CA ASN A 66 7.74 -1.38 -1.83
C ASN A 66 7.16 -0.61 -3.01
N ALA A 67 6.88 0.68 -2.87
CA ALA A 67 6.40 1.52 -3.97
C ALA A 67 7.44 1.62 -5.09
N ILE A 68 8.70 1.91 -4.73
CA ILE A 68 9.83 1.96 -5.67
C ILE A 68 10.03 0.61 -6.34
N MET A 69 10.00 -0.49 -5.57
CA MET A 69 10.13 -1.84 -6.10
C MET A 69 8.99 -2.17 -7.08
N ALA A 70 7.75 -1.79 -6.78
CA ALA A 70 6.61 -2.02 -7.66
C ALA A 70 6.77 -1.30 -9.01
N VAL A 71 7.21 -0.05 -8.98
CA VAL A 71 7.51 0.75 -10.19
C VAL A 71 8.70 0.15 -10.95
N ALA A 72 9.75 -0.28 -10.24
CA ALA A 72 10.92 -0.90 -10.84
C ALA A 72 10.56 -2.23 -11.53
N LEU A 73 9.74 -3.07 -10.89
CA LEU A 73 9.25 -4.32 -11.48
C LEU A 73 8.41 -4.06 -12.73
N ALA A 74 7.52 -3.06 -12.68
CA ALA A 74 6.73 -2.64 -13.84
C ALA A 74 7.63 -2.17 -15.00
N TYR A 75 8.66 -1.40 -14.67
CA TYR A 75 9.64 -0.93 -15.64
C TYR A 75 10.43 -2.06 -16.27
N PHE A 76 10.93 -3.01 -15.46
CA PHE A 76 11.63 -4.18 -15.97
C PHE A 76 10.72 -5.04 -16.86
N GLY A 77 9.46 -5.24 -16.48
CA GLY A 77 8.49 -5.96 -17.31
C GLY A 77 8.32 -5.30 -18.67
N ASN A 78 8.07 -3.99 -18.68
CA ASN A 78 7.94 -3.22 -19.91
C ASN A 78 9.22 -3.27 -20.76
N ALA A 79 10.41 -3.15 -20.15
CA ALA A 79 11.69 -3.21 -20.85
C ALA A 79 11.99 -4.59 -21.45
N LEU A 80 11.51 -5.67 -20.83
CA LEU A 80 11.63 -7.04 -21.33
C LEU A 80 10.51 -7.45 -22.29
N GLY A 81 9.52 -6.59 -22.52
CA GLY A 81 8.34 -6.92 -23.33
C GLY A 81 7.39 -7.91 -22.67
N ILE A 82 7.45 -8.04 -21.33
CA ILE A 82 6.63 -8.95 -20.53
C ILE A 82 5.56 -8.15 -19.80
N ASP A 83 4.29 -8.58 -19.89
CA ASP A 83 3.22 -7.99 -19.10
C ASP A 83 3.28 -8.47 -17.63
N ILE A 84 4.15 -7.84 -16.85
CA ILE A 84 4.28 -8.09 -15.40
C ILE A 84 3.15 -7.42 -14.62
N TYR A 85 2.40 -6.49 -15.23
CA TYR A 85 1.40 -5.70 -14.52
C TYR A 85 0.37 -6.60 -13.82
N LEU A 86 -0.21 -7.55 -14.53
CA LEU A 86 -1.21 -8.45 -13.95
C LEU A 86 -0.63 -9.33 -12.85
N GLY A 87 0.58 -9.88 -13.05
CA GLY A 87 1.25 -10.71 -12.06
C GLY A 87 1.56 -9.95 -10.76
N ALA A 88 2.03 -8.71 -10.89
CA ALA A 88 2.27 -7.84 -9.75
C ALA A 88 0.96 -7.47 -9.04
N VAL A 89 -0.09 -7.07 -9.79
CA VAL A 89 -1.41 -6.77 -9.22
C VAL A 89 -1.93 -7.95 -8.40
N VAL A 90 -1.86 -9.18 -8.93
CA VAL A 90 -2.28 -10.39 -8.21
C VAL A 90 -1.44 -10.61 -6.96
N ALA A 91 -0.11 -10.53 -7.05
CA ALA A 91 0.78 -10.74 -5.91
C ALA A 91 0.52 -9.73 -4.77
N PHE A 92 0.42 -8.44 -5.09
CA PHE A 92 0.08 -7.41 -4.11
C PHE A 92 -1.34 -7.61 -3.54
N SER A 93 -2.31 -7.98 -4.39
CA SER A 93 -3.69 -8.22 -3.95
C SER A 93 -3.77 -9.38 -2.95
N ILE A 94 -3.08 -10.49 -3.21
CA ILE A 94 -3.01 -11.63 -2.29
C ILE A 94 -2.45 -11.19 -0.94
N ARG A 95 -1.35 -10.42 -0.93
CA ARG A 95 -0.76 -9.91 0.32
C ARG A 95 -1.70 -8.96 1.07
N LEU A 96 -2.38 -8.09 0.35
CA LEU A 96 -3.37 -7.18 0.90
C LEU A 96 -4.51 -7.94 1.59
N PHE A 97 -5.10 -8.93 0.90
CA PHE A 97 -6.17 -9.76 1.47
C PHE A 97 -5.68 -10.59 2.66
N ASN A 98 -4.44 -11.07 2.64
CA ASN A 98 -3.85 -11.78 3.76
C ASN A 98 -3.69 -10.87 4.99
N ASN A 99 -3.14 -9.66 4.80
CA ASN A 99 -3.03 -8.66 5.88
C ASN A 99 -4.42 -8.32 6.45
N LEU A 100 -5.42 -8.12 5.59
CA LEU A 100 -6.80 -7.88 6.02
C LEU A 100 -7.39 -9.06 6.82
N SER A 101 -7.14 -10.30 6.38
CA SER A 101 -7.63 -11.49 7.09
C SER A 101 -7.05 -11.58 8.50
N LEU A 102 -5.75 -11.33 8.66
CA LEU A 102 -5.07 -11.33 9.96
C LEU A 102 -5.59 -10.21 10.86
N ILE A 103 -5.74 -8.99 10.34
CA ILE A 103 -6.34 -7.87 11.08
C ILE A 103 -7.72 -8.25 11.61
N ARG A 104 -8.58 -8.82 10.74
CA ARG A 104 -9.91 -9.28 11.13
C ARG A 104 -9.86 -10.33 12.22
N GLU A 105 -8.98 -11.32 12.11
CA GLU A 105 -8.79 -12.38 13.10
C GLU A 105 -8.37 -11.80 14.47
N PHE A 106 -7.37 -10.93 14.50
CA PHE A 106 -6.92 -10.25 15.72
C PHE A 106 -8.04 -9.47 16.39
N LEU A 107 -8.83 -8.72 15.62
CA LEU A 107 -9.96 -7.95 16.15
C LEU A 107 -11.03 -8.85 16.77
N ILE A 108 -11.35 -9.98 16.14
CA ILE A 108 -12.33 -10.95 16.66
C ILE A 108 -11.84 -11.59 17.96
N ILE A 109 -10.59 -12.04 18.00
CA ILE A 109 -10.00 -12.65 19.20
C ILE A 109 -9.97 -11.65 20.36
N ARG A 110 -9.57 -10.40 20.09
CA ARG A 110 -9.54 -9.33 21.08
C ARG A 110 -10.93 -8.97 21.61
N TYR A 111 -11.95 -9.03 20.76
CA TYR A 111 -13.34 -8.82 21.19
C TYR A 111 -13.87 -9.97 22.06
N ARG A 112 -13.53 -11.22 21.74
CA ARG A 112 -13.96 -12.41 22.50
C ARG A 112 -13.27 -12.54 23.87
N ASN A 113 -12.02 -12.09 23.98
CA ASN A 113 -11.26 -12.14 25.24
C ASN A 113 -11.54 -10.94 26.17
N ARG A 114 -12.52 -10.09 25.84
CA ARG A 114 -13.09 -9.05 26.72
C ARG A 114 -14.44 -9.50 27.24
#